data_AF-A0A8T3WRK5-F1
#
_entry.id   AF-A0A8T3WRK5-F1
#
_cell.length_a   1.000
_cell.length_b   1.000
_cell.length_c   1.000
_cell.angle_alpha   90.00
_cell.angle_beta   90.00
_cell.angle_gamma   90.00
#
_symmetry.space_group_name_H-M   'P 1'
#
loop_
_entity.id
_entity.type
_entity.pdbx_description
1 polymer ?
#
loop_
_entity_poly.entity_id
_entity_poly.type
_entity_poly.pdbx_seq_one_letter_code
_entity_poly.pdbx_strand_id
1 'polypeptide(L)' 'MKIAKTAPDALKVLWEDKFFVTYRSQKETEGELTKREYNFGDALRKALVGSKFLLVTGSKGERRFIQKYPYVIEEKPDE' A
#
# COMPACT_ATOMS: atom_id res chain seq x y z
N MET A 1 -6.00 -13.50 -11.53
CA MET A 1 -5.64 -12.92 -10.21
C MET A 1 -4.19 -12.52 -10.24
N LYS A 2 -3.85 -11.24 -10.01
CA LYS A 2 -2.44 -10.84 -9.80
C LYS A 2 -2.01 -11.41 -8.44
N ILE A 3 -1.11 -12.40 -8.42
CA ILE A 3 -0.57 -12.96 -7.18
C ILE A 3 0.49 -11.97 -6.69
N ALA A 4 0.20 -11.21 -5.64
CA ALA A 4 1.19 -10.38 -4.99
C ALA A 4 2.16 -11.27 -4.19
N LYS A 5 3.43 -11.32 -4.61
CA LYS A 5 4.48 -12.08 -3.90
C LYS A 5 5.14 -11.27 -2.79
N THR A 6 5.01 -9.95 -2.85
CA THR A 6 5.65 -9.01 -1.91
C THR A 6 4.63 -8.02 -1.35
N ALA A 7 4.93 -7.45 -0.18
CA ALA A 7 4.07 -6.43 0.43
C ALA A 7 3.87 -5.19 -0.47
N PRO A 8 4.90 -4.65 -1.17
CA PRO A 8 4.72 -3.58 -2.15
C PRO A 8 3.77 -3.93 -3.30
N ASP A 9 3.86 -5.15 -3.85
CA ASP A 9 2.95 -5.61 -4.91
C ASP A 9 1.51 -5.65 -4.42
N ALA A 10 1.30 -6.16 -3.21
CA ALA A 10 -0.03 -6.24 -2.62
C ALA A 10 -0.62 -4.85 -2.34
N LEU A 11 0.21 -3.91 -1.89
CA LEU A 11 -0.19 -2.51 -1.76
C LEU A 11 -0.52 -1.86 -3.10
N LYS A 12 0.20 -2.22 -4.18
CA LYS A 12 -0.11 -1.74 -5.53
C LYS A 12 -1.46 -2.27 -6.01
N VAL A 13 -1.78 -3.54 -5.75
CA VAL A 13 -3.11 -4.10 -6.05
C VAL A 13 -4.21 -3.35 -5.29
N LEU A 14 -4.03 -3.09 -3.99
CA LEU A 14 -4.99 -2.28 -3.21
C LEU A 14 -5.13 -0.85 -3.74
N TRP A 15 -4.03 -0.26 -4.21
CA TRP A 15 -4.04 1.06 -4.84
C TRP A 15 -4.81 1.06 -6.17
N GLU A 16 -4.59 0.08 -7.04
CA GLU A 16 -5.35 -0.12 -8.28
C GLU A 16 -6.85 -0.34 -8.01
N ASP A 17 -7.18 -1.06 -6.93
CA ASP A 17 -8.55 -1.31 -6.46
C ASP A 17 -9.20 -0.09 -5.75
N LYS A 18 -8.55 1.08 -5.78
CA LYS A 18 -9.06 2.31 -5.14
C LYS A 18 -9.28 2.18 -3.62
N PHE A 19 -8.60 1.26 -2.94
CA PHE A 19 -8.72 1.09 -1.49
C PHE A 19 -8.27 2.33 -0.71
N PHE A 20 -7.24 3.01 -1.22
CA PHE A 20 -6.62 4.20 -0.63
C PHE A 20 -7.23 5.53 -1.12
N VAL A 21 -8.45 5.53 -1.68
CA VAL A 21 -9.15 6.80 -2.01
C VAL A 21 -9.53 7.61 -0.77
N THR A 22 -9.62 6.95 0.39
CA THR A 22 -9.76 7.58 1.70
C THR A 22 -8.56 7.24 2.58
N TYR A 23 -8.38 7.98 3.68
CA TYR A 23 -7.36 7.67 4.66
C TYR A 23 -7.58 6.28 5.28
N ARG A 24 -6.58 5.42 5.16
CA ARG A 24 -6.55 4.08 5.75
C ARG A 24 -5.45 3.96 6.77
N SER A 25 -5.72 3.26 7.85
CA SER A 25 -4.71 2.87 8.84
C SER A 25 -3.92 1.64 8.38
N GLN A 26 -2.78 1.39 9.02
CA GLN A 26 -2.03 0.14 8.85
C GLN A 26 -2.92 -1.07 9.16
N LYS A 27 -3.73 -1.01 10.23
CA LYS A 27 -4.60 -2.11 10.65
C LYS A 27 -5.71 -2.41 9.64
N GLU A 28 -6.32 -1.37 9.05
CA GLU A 28 -7.29 -1.56 7.95
C GLU A 28 -6.65 -2.22 6.72
N THR A 29 -5.44 -1.77 6.38
CA THR A 29 -4.70 -2.33 5.24
C THR A 29 -4.34 -3.80 5.48
N GLU A 30 -3.86 -4.12 6.69
CA GLU A 30 -3.55 -5.50 7.08
C GLU A 30 -4.79 -6.38 7.02
N GLY A 31 -5.92 -5.93 7.59
CA GLY A 31 -7.17 -6.67 7.54
C GLY A 31 -7.66 -6.94 6.11
N GLU A 32 -7.50 -5.99 5.19
CA GLU A 32 -7.86 -6.18 3.78
C GLU A 32 -6.90 -7.16 3.05
N LEU A 33 -5.62 -7.14 3.39
CA LEU A 33 -4.64 -8.09 2.86
C LEU A 33 -4.86 -9.50 3.40
N THR A 34 -5.19 -9.64 4.69
CA THR A 34 -5.50 -10.94 5.30
C THR A 34 -6.73 -11.59 4.66
N LYS A 35 -7.78 -10.81 4.30
CA LYS A 35 -8.93 -11.34 3.53
C LYS A 35 -8.55 -11.88 2.15
N ARG A 36 -7.45 -11.39 1.59
CA ARG A 36 -6.87 -11.81 0.30
C ARG A 36 -5.77 -12.87 0.49
N GLU A 37 -5.72 -13.49 1.67
CA GLU A 37 -4.75 -14.52 2.06
C GLU A 37 -3.28 -14.04 2.07
N TYR A 38 -3.07 -12.71 2.15
CA TYR A 38 -1.75 -12.10 2.25
C TYR A 38 -1.42 -11.73 3.69
N ASN A 39 -0.32 -12.29 4.21
CA ASN A 39 0.17 -12.01 5.57
C ASN A 39 1.63 -11.58 5.51
N PHE A 40 1.87 -10.27 5.65
CA PHE A 40 3.22 -9.69 5.53
C PHE A 40 3.82 -9.20 6.86
N GLY A 41 3.04 -9.12 7.94
CA GLY A 41 3.50 -8.68 9.27
C GLY A 41 4.29 -7.35 9.20
N ASP A 42 5.46 -7.30 9.84
CA ASP A 42 6.33 -6.11 9.83
C ASP A 42 6.77 -5.64 8.44
N ALA A 43 6.77 -6.52 7.43
CA ALA A 43 7.09 -6.12 6.06
C ALA A 43 6.03 -5.16 5.47
N LEU A 44 4.76 -5.29 5.89
CA LEU A 44 3.69 -4.38 5.49
C LEU A 44 3.99 -2.94 5.95
N ARG A 45 4.42 -2.78 7.20
CA ARG A 45 4.73 -1.47 7.76
C ARG A 45 5.84 -0.78 6.98
N LYS A 46 6.90 -1.52 6.65
CA LYS A 46 8.02 -1.00 5.84
C LYS A 46 7.54 -0.62 4.44
N ALA A 47 6.70 -1.46 3.81
CA ALA A 47 6.16 -1.21 2.48
C ALA A 47 5.22 0.01 2.43
N LEU A 48 4.36 0.19 3.45
CA LEU A 48 3.46 1.34 3.55
C LEU A 48 4.21 2.66 3.65
N VAL A 49 5.26 2.71 4.48
CA VAL A 49 6.06 3.93 4.69
C VAL A 49 7.01 4.18 3.52
N GLY A 50 7.51 3.12 2.88
CA GLY A 50 8.40 3.22 1.71
C GLY A 50 7.68 3.38 0.38
N SER A 51 6.34 3.30 0.36
CA SER A 51 5.57 3.41 -0.88
C SER A 51 5.64 4.83 -1.46
N LYS A 52 5.97 4.92 -2.75
CA LYS A 52 6.02 6.19 -3.50
C LYS A 52 4.63 6.67 -3.95
N PHE A 53 3.64 5.78 -3.94
CA PHE A 53 2.26 6.03 -4.40
C PHE A 53 1.29 6.34 -3.27
N LEU A 54 1.75 6.29 -2.01
CA LEU A 54 0.97 6.64 -0.84
C LEU A 54 1.51 7.92 -0.20
N LEU A 55 0.60 8.77 0.26
CA LEU A 55 0.90 9.85 1.19
C LEU A 55 0.69 9.34 2.61
N VAL A 56 1.66 9.62 3.48
CA VAL A 56 1.60 9.30 4.90
C VAL A 56 1.27 10.57 5.67
N THR A 57 0.30 10.49 6.58
CA THR A 57 -0.05 11.57 7.51
C THR A 57 -0.16 11.05 8.94
N GLY A 58 -0.03 11.94 9.92
CA GLY A 58 -0.16 11.63 11.35
C GLY A 58 1.12 11.17 12.04
N SER A 59 1.04 11.06 13.36
CA SER A 59 2.15 10.72 14.26
C SER A 59 2.45 9.23 14.27
N LYS A 60 3.62 8.85 14.82
CA LYS A 60 4.03 7.45 14.97
C LYS A 60 3.01 6.70 15.86
N GLY A 61 2.22 5.81 15.26
CA GLY A 61 1.14 5.06 15.92
C GLY A 61 -0.25 5.37 15.36
N GLU A 62 -0.44 6.56 14.80
CA GLU A 62 -1.70 7.03 14.21
C GLU A 62 -1.56 7.30 12.70
N ARG A 63 -0.54 6.69 12.07
CA ARG A 63 -0.27 6.91 10.65
C ARG A 63 -1.46 6.47 9.81
N ARG A 64 -1.87 7.38 8.93
CA ARG A 64 -2.86 7.11 7.89
C ARG A 64 -2.22 7.27 6.52
N PHE A 65 -2.72 6.46 5.59
CA PHE A 65 -2.22 6.32 4.24
C PHE A 65 -3.36 6.62 3.27
N ILE A 66 -3.08 7.45 2.27
CA ILE A 66 -4.02 7.78 1.19
C ILE A 66 -3.26 7.74 -0.13
N GLN A 67 -3.95 7.49 -1.25
CA GLN A 67 -3.33 7.52 -2.56
C GLN A 67 -2.76 8.91 -2.85
N LYS A 68 -1.54 8.96 -3.38
CA LYS A 68 -0.97 10.18 -3.95
C LYS A 68 -1.58 10.39 -5.34
N TYR A 69 -2.10 11.58 -5.63
CA TYR A 69 -2.60 11.93 -6.96
C TYR A 69 -2.04 13.28 -7.44
N PRO A 70 -1.67 13.41 -8.74
CA PRO A 70 -1.51 12.33 -9.71
C PRO A 70 -0.28 11.48 -9.37
N TYR A 71 -0.43 10.15 -9.37
CA TYR A 71 0.71 9.23 -9.33
C TYR A 71 1.02 8.83 -10.77
N VAL A 72 2.07 9.42 -11.34
CA VAL A 72 2.66 8.95 -12.58
C VAL A 72 3.57 7.79 -12.22
N ILE A 73 3.20 6.59 -12.65
CA ILE A 73 4.14 5.47 -12.66
C ILE A 73 5.16 5.84 -13.74
N GLU A 74 6.29 6.43 -13.35
CA GLU A 74 7.48 6.39 -14.20
C GLU A 74 7.94 4.93 -14.20
N GLU A 75 7.31 4.11 -15.03
CA GLU A 75 7.91 2.88 -15.52
C GLU A 75 9.15 3.35 -16.28
N LYS A 76 10.32 3.32 -15.62
CA LYS A 76 11.56 3.30 -16.37
C LYS A 76 11.47 2.03 -17.22
N PRO A 77 11.45 2.11 -18.56
CA PRO A 77 11.67 0.93 -19.36
C PRO A 77 13.03 0.37 -18.94
N ASP A 78 13.06 -0.89 -18.51
CA ASP A 78 14.29 -1.65 -18.36
C ASP A 78 15.12 -1.48 -19.64
N GLU A 79 16.34 -0.96 -19.48
CA GLU A 79 17.35 -0.79 -20.53
C GLU A 79 18.18 -2.08 -20.65
#